data_AF-A0A954NY79-F1
#
_entry.id   AF-A0A954NY79-F1
#
_cell.length_a   1.000
_cell.length_b   1.000
_cell.length_c   1.000
_cell.angle_alpha   90.00
_cell.angle_beta   90.00
_cell.angle_gamma   90.00
#
_symmetry.space_group_name_H-M   'P 1'
#
loop_
_entity.id
_entity.type
_entity.pdbx_description
1 polymer ?
#
loop_
_entity_poly.entity_id
_entity_poly.type
_entity_poly.pdbx_seq_one_letter_code
_entity_poly.pdbx_strand_id
1 'polypeptide(L)'
;VDGIVTAPLNKYALHLAGHDYPGHTEILAERCGVREFAMILYVPSSTDIPVCEPPVCQPAGIKGPHGLAVAHTTLHTSIASVPGLLSQDRIADTIKLTNSFLRRVGCVAPRVGVCALNPHAGEDGLFGDEEARLIRPAVESLQQTGINAQGPLPADTLIKRAVDGEFDGIVAMYHD
;
A
#
# COMPACT_ATOMS: atom_id res chain seq x y z
N VAL A 1 -16.97 -6.35 18.46
CA VAL A 1 -15.88 -5.35 18.57
C VAL A 1 -15.75 -4.65 17.23
N ASP A 2 -15.42 -3.36 17.23
CA ASP A 2 -15.33 -2.55 15.99
C ASP A 2 -13.96 -2.66 15.31
N GLY A 3 -12.96 -3.17 16.01
CA GLY A 3 -11.61 -3.42 15.49
C GLY A 3 -10.79 -4.28 16.45
N ILE A 4 -9.62 -4.71 15.98
CA ILE A 4 -8.62 -5.46 16.75
C ILE A 4 -7.30 -4.71 16.65
N VAL A 5 -6.66 -4.48 17.81
CA VAL A 5 -5.29 -3.97 17.89
C VAL A 5 -4.43 -5.08 18.48
N THR A 6 -3.40 -5.51 17.74
CA THR A 6 -2.52 -6.60 18.15
C THR A 6 -1.27 -6.05 18.84
N ALA A 7 -0.96 -6.55 20.02
CA ALA A 7 0.38 -6.42 20.60
C ALA A 7 1.41 -7.14 19.72
N PRO A 8 2.71 -6.78 19.77
CA PRO A 8 3.74 -7.50 19.03
C PRO A 8 3.82 -8.98 19.44
N LEU A 9 4.15 -9.85 18.49
CA LEU A 9 4.44 -11.27 18.75
C LEU A 9 5.87 -11.63 18.36
N ASN A 10 6.38 -12.74 18.89
CA ASN A 10 7.68 -13.30 18.50
C ASN A 10 7.47 -14.50 17.56
N LYS A 11 7.91 -14.35 16.29
CA LYS A 11 7.72 -15.38 15.25
C LYS A 11 8.46 -16.68 15.55
N TYR A 12 9.66 -16.59 16.12
CA TYR A 12 10.46 -17.76 16.47
C TYR A 12 9.79 -18.59 17.58
N ALA A 13 9.27 -17.93 18.61
CA ALA A 13 8.52 -18.59 19.67
C ALA A 13 7.22 -19.22 19.14
N LEU A 14 6.56 -18.57 18.17
CA LEU A 14 5.37 -19.10 17.50
C LEU A 14 5.68 -20.43 16.78
N HIS A 15 6.76 -20.48 16.01
CA HIS A 15 7.22 -21.69 15.33
C HIS A 15 7.61 -22.79 16.32
N LEU A 16 8.34 -22.47 17.40
CA LEU A 16 8.67 -23.44 18.47
C LEU A 16 7.43 -24.02 19.16
N ALA A 17 6.34 -23.27 19.22
CA ALA A 17 5.06 -23.74 19.77
C ALA A 17 4.26 -24.60 18.76
N GLY A 18 4.78 -24.89 17.57
CA GLY A 18 4.12 -25.68 16.54
C GLY A 18 3.13 -24.89 15.67
N HIS A 19 3.29 -23.57 15.60
CA HIS A 19 2.44 -22.70 14.79
C HIS A 19 3.25 -22.06 13.66
N ASP A 20 3.20 -22.66 12.46
CA ASP A 20 3.97 -22.23 11.29
C ASP A 20 3.30 -21.07 10.54
N TYR A 21 3.24 -19.90 11.18
CA TYR A 21 2.77 -18.67 10.57
C TYR A 21 3.88 -17.63 10.43
N PRO A 22 3.90 -16.84 9.35
CA PRO A 22 4.86 -15.74 9.20
C PRO A 22 4.48 -14.51 10.04
N GLY A 23 3.25 -14.39 10.54
CA GLY A 23 2.82 -13.29 11.40
C GLY A 23 1.30 -13.21 11.63
N HIS A 24 0.86 -12.11 12.24
CA HIS A 24 -0.55 -11.85 12.55
C HIS A 24 -1.45 -11.84 11.32
N THR A 25 -0.98 -11.26 10.21
CA THR A 25 -1.78 -11.08 9.00
C THR A 25 -2.30 -12.41 8.49
N GLU A 26 -1.43 -13.41 8.36
CA GLU A 26 -1.77 -14.73 7.84
C GLU A 26 -2.63 -15.54 8.83
N ILE A 27 -2.35 -15.41 10.14
CA ILE A 27 -3.20 -16.02 11.18
C ILE A 27 -4.62 -15.48 11.07
N LEU A 28 -4.79 -14.16 10.99
CA LEU A 28 -6.10 -13.53 10.90
C LEU A 28 -6.78 -13.83 9.56
N ALA A 29 -6.04 -13.81 8.46
CA ALA A 29 -6.57 -14.14 7.14
C ALA A 29 -7.15 -15.56 7.10
N GLU A 30 -6.42 -16.55 7.60
CA GLU A 30 -6.92 -17.93 7.68
C GLU A 30 -8.18 -18.03 8.57
N ARG A 31 -8.12 -17.45 9.77
CA ARG A 31 -9.22 -17.51 10.75
C ARG A 31 -10.48 -16.80 10.28
N CYS A 32 -10.33 -15.77 9.45
CA CYS A 32 -11.43 -15.02 8.86
C CYS A 32 -11.86 -15.56 7.48
N GLY A 33 -11.19 -16.58 6.94
CA GLY A 33 -11.47 -17.11 5.60
C GLY A 33 -11.18 -16.12 4.47
N VAL A 34 -10.27 -15.16 4.69
CA VAL A 34 -9.90 -14.11 3.73
C VAL A 34 -8.67 -14.55 2.95
N ARG A 35 -8.74 -14.47 1.61
CA ARG A 35 -7.62 -14.78 0.72
C ARG A 35 -6.90 -13.54 0.20
N GLU A 36 -7.62 -12.42 0.14
CA GLU A 36 -7.14 -11.15 -0.39
C GLU A 36 -6.98 -10.16 0.76
N PHE A 37 -5.74 -9.80 1.05
CA PHE A 37 -5.38 -8.83 2.08
C PHE A 37 -4.12 -8.07 1.65
N ALA A 38 -3.96 -6.86 2.17
CA ALA A 38 -2.79 -6.02 1.95
C ALA A 38 -2.37 -5.36 3.27
N MET A 39 -1.07 -5.10 3.42
CA MET A 39 -0.58 -4.24 4.49
C MET A 39 -0.70 -2.79 4.05
N ILE A 40 -1.42 -2.00 4.84
CA ILE A 40 -1.56 -0.55 4.64
C ILE A 40 -0.94 0.17 5.83
N LEU A 41 0.04 1.03 5.56
CA LEU A 41 0.49 2.05 6.50
C LEU A 41 -0.39 3.28 6.28
N TYR A 42 -1.00 3.80 7.33
CA TYR A 42 -1.88 4.96 7.23
C TYR A 42 -1.42 6.07 8.18
N VAL A 43 -1.26 7.26 7.62
CA VAL A 43 -0.94 8.48 8.36
C VAL A 43 -2.14 9.41 8.24
N PRO A 44 -2.80 9.80 9.35
CA PRO A 44 -3.95 10.70 9.29
C PRO A 44 -3.54 12.11 8.86
N SER A 45 -4.52 12.94 8.52
CA SER A 45 -4.24 14.33 8.12
C SER A 45 -3.63 15.11 9.28
N SER A 46 -2.81 16.12 8.96
CA SER A 46 -2.20 16.99 9.97
C SER A 46 -3.21 17.76 10.83
N THR A 47 -4.46 17.89 10.37
CA THR A 47 -5.56 18.48 11.15
C THR A 47 -6.13 17.55 12.22
N ASP A 48 -5.90 16.23 12.12
CA ASP A 48 -6.53 15.22 12.98
C ASP A 48 -5.65 14.84 14.19
N ILE A 49 -4.37 15.25 14.19
CA ILE A 49 -3.43 14.96 15.27
C ILE A 49 -3.47 16.15 16.25
N PRO A 50 -3.96 15.98 17.49
CA PRO A 50 -3.82 17.00 18.51
C PRO A 50 -2.33 17.30 18.68
N VAL A 51 -1.96 18.57 18.64
CA VAL A 51 -0.58 19.03 18.80
C VAL A 51 -0.06 18.51 20.14
N CYS A 52 0.69 17.41 20.14
CA CYS A 52 1.44 17.00 21.32
C CYS A 52 2.51 18.06 21.53
N GLU A 53 2.62 18.58 22.75
CA GLU A 53 3.67 19.54 23.07
C GLU A 53 5.05 18.96 22.68
N PRO A 54 5.98 19.80 22.18
CA PRO A 54 7.33 19.37 21.88
C PRO A 54 7.96 18.62 23.08
N PRO A 55 8.76 17.55 22.86
CA PRO A 55 9.44 17.19 21.62
C PRO A 55 8.80 16.02 20.84
N VAL A 56 7.58 15.59 21.19
CA VAL A 56 7.20 14.18 20.94
C VAL A 56 6.67 13.88 19.53
N CYS A 57 6.02 14.80 18.81
CA CYS A 57 5.53 14.52 17.45
C CYS A 57 5.45 15.81 16.63
N GLN A 58 6.28 15.95 15.60
CA GLN A 58 5.98 16.89 14.51
C GLN A 58 4.88 16.25 13.65
N PRO A 59 3.83 17.00 13.24
CA PRO A 59 2.84 16.46 12.32
C PRO A 59 3.54 15.97 11.06
N ALA A 60 3.14 14.80 10.54
CA ALA A 60 3.78 14.11 9.41
C ALA A 60 3.76 14.88 8.07
N GLY A 61 3.32 16.14 8.07
CA GLY A 61 3.33 17.02 6.91
C GLY A 61 2.34 16.64 5.82
N ILE A 62 1.44 15.66 6.06
CA ILE A 62 0.42 15.25 5.11
C ILE A 62 -0.62 16.39 4.96
N LYS A 63 -0.65 16.98 3.78
CA LYS A 63 -1.56 18.10 3.44
C LYS A 63 -2.92 17.64 2.95
N GLY A 64 -3.05 16.37 2.57
CA GLY A 64 -4.31 15.76 2.16
C GLY A 64 -5.33 15.74 3.31
N PRO A 65 -6.62 16.03 3.05
CA PRO A 65 -7.66 16.13 4.08
C PRO A 65 -8.09 14.79 4.69
N HIS A 66 -7.66 13.67 4.10
CA HIS A 66 -8.03 12.32 4.53
C HIS A 66 -6.82 11.47 4.93
N GLY A 67 -5.69 12.12 5.22
CA GLY A 67 -4.43 11.43 5.45
C GLY A 67 -3.83 10.84 4.17
N LEU A 68 -2.90 9.91 4.36
CA LEU A 68 -2.21 9.19 3.29
C LEU A 68 -2.11 7.70 3.67
N ALA A 69 -2.62 6.84 2.78
CA ALA A 69 -2.44 5.40 2.87
C ALA A 69 -1.30 4.94 1.95
N VAL A 70 -0.42 4.04 2.40
CA VAL A 70 0.59 3.37 1.58
C VAL A 70 0.38 1.87 1.70
N ALA A 71 -0.06 1.25 0.62
CA ALA A 71 -0.28 -0.19 0.51
C ALA A 71 0.88 -0.85 -0.24
N HIS A 72 1.20 -2.08 0.12
CA HIS A 72 2.34 -2.80 -0.46
C HIS A 72 1.86 -4.05 -1.20
N THR A 73 2.26 -4.17 -2.47
CA THR A 73 1.90 -5.31 -3.34
C THR A 73 2.69 -6.56 -2.95
N THR A 74 3.94 -6.38 -2.52
CA THR A 74 4.78 -7.43 -1.92
C THR A 74 5.25 -6.98 -0.53
N LEU A 75 5.45 -7.95 0.38
CA LEU A 75 5.83 -7.67 1.78
C LEU A 75 7.26 -8.13 2.05
N HIS A 76 7.50 -8.87 3.14
CA HIS A 76 8.81 -9.33 3.58
C HIS A 76 9.38 -10.42 2.65
N THR A 77 9.96 -10.00 1.54
CA THR A 77 10.64 -10.83 0.54
C THR A 77 11.98 -10.21 0.15
N SER A 78 12.87 -10.99 -0.46
CA SER A 78 14.10 -10.43 -1.02
C SER A 78 13.77 -9.52 -2.21
N ILE A 79 14.52 -8.42 -2.38
CA ILE A 79 14.36 -7.51 -3.53
C ILE A 79 14.47 -8.28 -4.85
N ALA A 80 15.41 -9.24 -4.95
CA ALA A 80 15.60 -10.07 -6.14
C ALA A 80 14.36 -10.92 -6.50
N SER A 81 13.49 -11.22 -5.52
CA SER A 81 12.26 -11.97 -5.75
C SER A 81 11.07 -11.10 -6.14
N VAL A 82 11.12 -9.79 -5.90
CA VAL A 82 9.99 -8.87 -6.12
C VAL A 82 9.41 -8.99 -7.53
N PRO A 83 10.19 -8.90 -8.63
CA PRO A 83 9.61 -8.93 -9.97
C PRO A 83 8.83 -10.22 -10.26
N GLY A 84 9.31 -11.36 -9.74
CA GLY A 84 8.66 -12.67 -9.93
C GLY A 84 7.40 -12.89 -9.08
N LEU A 85 7.17 -12.05 -8.06
CA LEU A 85 5.98 -12.12 -7.21
C LEU A 85 4.86 -11.18 -7.66
N LEU A 86 5.17 -10.22 -8.52
CA LEU A 86 4.20 -9.29 -9.08
C LEU A 86 3.35 -9.97 -10.16
N SER A 87 2.06 -9.65 -10.15
CA SER A 87 1.13 -9.99 -11.21
C SER A 87 0.13 -8.86 -11.38
N GLN A 88 -0.50 -8.79 -12.55
CA GLN A 88 -1.56 -7.81 -12.82
C GLN A 88 -2.68 -7.92 -11.76
N ASP A 89 -3.10 -9.13 -11.43
CA ASP A 89 -4.15 -9.39 -10.44
C ASP A 89 -3.77 -8.88 -9.04
N ARG A 90 -2.56 -9.20 -8.58
CA ARG A 90 -2.08 -8.78 -7.26
C ARG A 90 -2.00 -7.26 -7.14
N ILE A 91 -1.54 -6.59 -8.19
CA ILE A 91 -1.49 -5.12 -8.25
C ILE A 91 -2.91 -4.56 -8.23
N ALA A 92 -3.82 -5.09 -9.05
CA ALA A 92 -5.21 -4.66 -9.11
C ALA A 92 -5.91 -4.84 -7.76
N ASP A 93 -5.73 -5.98 -7.10
CA ASP A 93 -6.35 -6.24 -5.79
C ASP A 93 -5.80 -5.31 -4.72
N THR A 94 -4.50 -4.99 -4.76
CA THR A 94 -3.90 -4.00 -3.85
C THR A 94 -4.50 -2.60 -4.07
N ILE A 95 -4.72 -2.19 -5.32
CA ILE A 95 -5.39 -0.92 -5.65
C ILE A 95 -6.85 -0.92 -5.14
N LYS A 96 -7.60 -2.01 -5.36
CA LYS A 96 -8.99 -2.15 -4.87
C LYS A 96 -9.05 -2.03 -3.35
N LEU A 97 -8.20 -2.78 -2.63
CA LEU A 97 -8.13 -2.77 -1.18
C LEU A 97 -7.79 -1.37 -0.64
N THR A 98 -6.85 -0.67 -1.28
CA THR A 98 -6.47 0.71 -0.94
C THR A 98 -7.64 1.67 -1.13
N ASN A 99 -8.30 1.63 -2.30
CA ASN A 99 -9.48 2.47 -2.57
C ASN A 99 -10.62 2.17 -1.59
N SER A 100 -10.89 0.90 -1.27
CA SER A 100 -11.91 0.50 -0.29
C SER A 100 -11.57 0.96 1.12
N PHE A 101 -10.31 0.87 1.53
CA PHE A 101 -9.85 1.39 2.82
C PHE A 101 -10.04 2.91 2.91
N LEU A 102 -9.61 3.66 1.88
CA LEU A 102 -9.75 5.11 1.84
C LEU A 102 -11.21 5.56 1.93
N ARG A 103 -12.13 4.85 1.25
CA ARG A 103 -13.57 5.09 1.38
C ARG A 103 -14.09 4.87 2.79
N ARG A 104 -13.58 3.86 3.51
CA ARG A 104 -13.97 3.58 4.91
C ARG A 104 -13.49 4.65 5.88
N VAL A 105 -12.36 5.30 5.62
CA VAL A 105 -11.86 6.44 6.42
C VAL A 105 -12.44 7.79 5.99
N GLY A 106 -13.45 7.79 5.10
CA GLY A 106 -14.22 8.99 4.74
C GLY A 106 -13.80 9.68 3.44
N CYS A 107 -12.82 9.16 2.70
CA CYS A 107 -12.47 9.68 1.38
C CYS A 107 -13.47 9.19 0.31
N VAL A 108 -14.45 10.04 -0.04
CA VAL A 108 -15.54 9.67 -0.96
C VAL A 108 -15.06 9.40 -2.39
N ALA A 109 -13.98 10.05 -2.83
CA ALA A 109 -13.41 9.90 -4.16
C ALA A 109 -11.87 9.74 -4.08
N PRO A 110 -11.38 8.56 -3.65
CA PRO A 110 -9.94 8.35 -3.46
C PRO A 110 -9.15 8.48 -4.75
N ARG A 111 -8.01 9.18 -4.68
CA ARG A 111 -7.00 9.24 -5.74
C ARG A 111 -5.85 8.32 -5.35
N VAL A 112 -5.66 7.24 -6.10
CA VAL A 112 -4.64 6.23 -5.81
C VAL A 112 -3.49 6.35 -6.82
N GLY A 113 -2.29 6.70 -6.35
CA GLY A 113 -1.08 6.64 -7.15
C GLY A 113 -0.46 5.25 -7.09
N VAL A 114 0.01 4.73 -8.22
CA VAL A 114 0.62 3.39 -8.30
C VAL A 114 2.08 3.55 -8.71
N CYS A 115 2.99 3.13 -7.85
CA CYS A 115 4.42 3.20 -8.11
C CYS A 115 4.81 2.35 -9.32
N ALA A 116 5.77 2.84 -10.09
CA ALA A 116 6.58 2.00 -10.95
C ALA A 116 7.40 1.00 -10.12
N LEU A 117 7.81 -0.10 -10.74
CA LEU A 117 8.82 -1.00 -10.19
C LEU A 117 10.22 -0.48 -10.51
N ASN A 118 10.42 -0.10 -11.77
CA ASN A 118 11.71 0.29 -12.32
C ASN A 118 11.91 1.82 -12.26
N PRO A 119 13.17 2.29 -12.21
CA PRO A 119 13.49 3.72 -12.34
C PRO A 119 12.82 4.32 -13.58
N HIS A 120 12.34 5.56 -13.45
CA HIS A 120 11.69 6.29 -14.54
C HIS A 120 10.53 5.53 -15.21
N ALA A 121 9.86 4.63 -14.46
CA ALA A 121 8.79 3.78 -14.99
C ALA A 121 9.22 2.93 -16.20
N GLY A 122 10.44 2.38 -16.14
CA GLY A 122 10.99 1.46 -17.14
C GLY A 122 11.71 2.16 -18.30
N GLU A 123 11.65 3.50 -18.41
CA GLU A 123 12.31 4.30 -19.45
C GLU A 123 12.05 3.72 -20.86
N ASP A 124 10.77 3.64 -21.24
CA ASP A 124 10.30 3.05 -22.51
C ASP A 124 10.81 1.61 -22.77
N GLY A 125 11.00 0.83 -21.69
CA GLY A 125 11.45 -0.56 -21.75
C GLY A 125 12.95 -0.75 -21.59
N LEU A 126 13.73 0.33 -21.51
CA LEU A 126 15.18 0.26 -21.34
C LEU A 126 15.59 -0.34 -19.98
N PHE A 127 14.78 -0.15 -18.94
CA PHE A 127 15.07 -0.60 -17.57
C PHE A 127 14.14 -1.70 -17.08
N GLY A 128 13.44 -2.39 -17.98
CA GLY A 128 12.46 -3.44 -17.64
C GLY A 128 11.11 -3.19 -18.31
N ASP A 129 10.26 -4.23 -18.32
CA ASP A 129 8.96 -4.21 -19.01
C ASP A 129 7.76 -4.38 -18.08
N GLU A 130 7.99 -4.53 -16.77
CA GLU A 130 6.97 -4.81 -15.77
C GLU A 130 5.89 -3.71 -15.73
N GLU A 131 6.27 -2.46 -15.99
CA GLU A 131 5.34 -1.35 -16.12
C GLU A 131 4.30 -1.58 -17.22
N ALA A 132 4.76 -1.98 -18.41
CA ALA A 132 3.89 -2.19 -19.57
C ALA A 132 3.12 -3.51 -19.46
N ARG A 133 3.74 -4.55 -18.90
CA ARG A 133 3.18 -5.90 -18.85
C ARG A 133 2.27 -6.15 -17.65
N LEU A 134 2.51 -5.51 -16.51
CA LEU A 134 1.83 -5.80 -15.25
C LEU A 134 1.12 -4.59 -14.67
N ILE A 135 1.83 -3.47 -14.50
CA ILE A 135 1.32 -2.33 -13.71
C ILE A 135 0.29 -1.52 -14.49
N ARG A 136 0.61 -1.10 -15.73
CA ARG A 136 -0.29 -0.32 -16.57
C ARG A 136 -1.60 -1.05 -16.87
N PRO A 137 -1.59 -2.35 -17.27
CA PRO A 137 -2.83 -3.09 -17.47
C PRO A 137 -3.68 -3.21 -16.19
N ALA A 138 -3.06 -3.35 -15.01
CA ALA A 138 -3.78 -3.38 -13.74
C ALA A 138 -4.49 -2.04 -13.47
N VAL A 139 -3.78 -0.92 -13.64
CA VAL A 139 -4.32 0.44 -13.48
C VAL A 139 -5.47 0.68 -14.45
N GLU A 140 -5.26 0.44 -15.75
CA GLU A 140 -6.26 0.69 -16.80
C GLU A 140 -7.52 -0.17 -16.59
N SER A 141 -7.37 -1.43 -16.18
CA SER A 141 -8.51 -2.31 -15.90
C SER A 141 -9.41 -1.75 -14.79
N LEU A 142 -8.84 -1.09 -13.79
CA LEU A 142 -9.60 -0.53 -12.67
C LEU A 142 -10.16 0.86 -12.97
N GLN A 143 -9.48 1.65 -13.81
CA GLN A 143 -10.05 2.90 -14.33
C GLN A 143 -11.35 2.64 -15.09
N GLN A 144 -11.44 1.55 -15.85
CA GLN A 144 -12.68 1.13 -16.53
C GLN A 144 -13.83 0.81 -15.55
N THR A 145 -13.51 0.48 -14.29
CA THR A 145 -14.50 0.25 -13.22
C THR A 145 -14.81 1.50 -12.39
N GLY A 146 -14.22 2.65 -12.73
CA GLY A 146 -14.44 3.93 -12.04
C GLY A 146 -13.53 4.17 -10.83
N ILE A 147 -12.50 3.33 -10.61
CA ILE A 147 -11.48 3.60 -9.60
C ILE A 147 -10.50 4.64 -10.16
N ASN A 148 -10.32 5.75 -9.46
CA ASN A 148 -9.37 6.81 -9.82
C ASN A 148 -7.94 6.42 -9.40
N ALA A 149 -7.37 5.47 -10.13
CA ALA A 149 -5.98 5.06 -10.01
C ALA A 149 -5.13 5.68 -11.13
N GLN A 150 -3.89 6.07 -10.84
CA GLN A 150 -2.94 6.61 -11.82
C GLN A 150 -1.58 5.95 -11.65
N GLY A 151 -1.01 5.47 -12.75
CA GLY A 151 0.34 4.90 -12.80
C GLY A 151 0.59 4.07 -14.05
N PRO A 152 1.79 3.46 -14.15
CA PRO A 152 2.90 3.53 -13.20
C PRO A 152 3.51 4.94 -13.10
N LEU A 153 3.83 5.38 -11.88
CA LEU A 153 4.48 6.67 -11.60
C LEU A 153 5.85 6.45 -10.94
N PRO A 154 6.89 7.22 -11.29
CA PRO A 154 8.17 7.18 -10.58
C PRO A 154 7.98 7.41 -9.08
N ALA A 155 8.43 6.46 -8.26
CA ALA A 155 8.16 6.44 -6.82
C ALA A 155 8.74 7.67 -6.09
N ASP A 156 9.92 8.13 -6.52
CA ASP A 156 10.62 9.30 -6.02
C ASP A 156 9.79 10.59 -6.13
N THR A 157 9.04 10.75 -7.22
CA THR A 157 8.15 11.90 -7.41
C THR A 157 6.78 11.68 -6.79
N LEU A 158 6.25 10.45 -6.83
CA LEU A 158 4.91 10.13 -6.35
C LEU A 158 4.77 10.37 -4.84
N ILE A 159 5.75 9.95 -4.02
CA ILE A 159 5.67 10.11 -2.57
C ILE A 159 5.52 11.60 -2.21
N LYS A 160 6.33 12.48 -2.83
CA LYS A 160 6.26 13.93 -2.56
C LYS A 160 4.89 14.51 -2.94
N ARG A 161 4.37 14.13 -4.10
CA ARG A 161 3.05 14.55 -4.60
C ARG A 161 1.91 14.10 -3.68
N ALA A 162 1.99 12.88 -3.15
CA ALA A 162 1.02 12.35 -2.20
C ALA A 162 1.08 13.09 -0.85
N VAL A 163 2.28 13.37 -0.32
CA VAL A 163 2.45 14.19 0.89
C VAL A 163 1.85 15.59 0.70
N ASP A 164 1.97 16.17 -0.50
CA ASP A 164 1.36 17.45 -0.85
C ASP A 164 -0.17 17.39 -1.06
N GLY A 165 -0.78 16.21 -0.96
CA GLY A 165 -2.23 16.01 -1.04
C GLY A 165 -2.76 15.80 -2.46
N GLU A 166 -1.90 15.49 -3.44
CA GLU A 166 -2.34 15.14 -4.80
C GLU A 166 -2.95 13.73 -4.87
N PHE A 167 -2.50 12.83 -3.99
CA PHE A 167 -3.01 11.47 -3.85
C PHE A 167 -3.39 11.19 -2.40
N ASP A 168 -4.41 10.34 -2.22
CA ASP A 168 -4.91 9.91 -0.92
C ASP A 168 -4.35 8.51 -0.57
N GLY A 169 -3.95 7.74 -1.59
CA GLY A 169 -3.32 6.43 -1.45
C GLY A 169 -2.16 6.23 -2.40
N ILE A 170 -1.17 5.45 -1.97
CA ILE A 170 -0.07 4.93 -2.78
C ILE A 170 -0.15 3.40 -2.77
N VAL A 171 0.06 2.78 -3.93
CA VAL A 171 0.36 1.35 -4.05
C VAL A 171 1.82 1.18 -4.45
N ALA A 172 2.63 0.70 -3.52
CA ALA A 172 4.03 0.38 -3.71
C ALA A 172 4.20 -1.06 -4.21
N MET A 173 5.22 -1.30 -5.06
CA MET A 173 5.50 -2.64 -5.60
C MET A 173 6.20 -3.53 -4.56
N TYR A 174 6.99 -2.93 -3.67
CA TYR A 174 7.77 -3.60 -2.63
C TYR A 174 7.82 -2.76 -1.35
N HIS A 175 8.42 -3.32 -0.31
CA HIS A 175 8.34 -2.84 1.08
C HIS A 175 9.09 -1.53 1.36
N ASP A 176 10.32 -1.39 0.86
CA ASP A 176 11.21 -0.25 1.14
C ASP A 176 10.82 1.02 0.35
#